data_AF-A0A559PPV3-F1
#
_entry.id   AF-A0A559PPV3-F1
#
_cell.length_a   1.000
_cell.length_b   1.000
_cell.length_c   1.000
_cell.angle_alpha   90.00
_cell.angle_beta   90.00
_cell.angle_gamma   90.00
#
_symmetry.space_group_name_H-M   'P 1'
#
loop_
_entity.id
_entity.type
_entity.pdbx_description
1 polymer ?
#
loop_
_entity_poly.entity_id
_entity_poly.type
_entity_poly.pdbx_seq_one_letter_code
_entity_poly.pdbx_strand_id
1 'polypeptide(L)'
;MRNILRNGLILTMLSIALVSCRDENREANDMDDESAIREEMNLNADDKVEISEDGDKIKIETSEGDEIKIKKDDGEYKKKVDRADGTESKIKIDDGEVKIKRDN
;
A
#
# COMPACT_ATOMS: atom_id res chain seq x y z
N MET A 1 -43.99 8.90 38.62
CA MET A 1 -43.22 8.89 37.34
C MET A 1 -42.39 10.16 37.19
N ARG A 2 -41.22 10.29 37.86
CA ARG A 2 -40.31 11.45 37.67
C ARG A 2 -38.82 11.09 37.55
N ASN A 3 -38.45 9.82 37.80
CA ASN A 3 -37.04 9.42 37.89
C ASN A 3 -36.57 8.53 36.72
N ILE A 4 -37.47 8.14 35.81
CA ILE A 4 -37.15 7.25 34.67
C ILE A 4 -36.51 8.05 33.51
N LEU A 5 -36.77 9.36 33.43
CA LEU A 5 -36.24 10.23 32.38
C LEU A 5 -34.77 10.61 32.58
N ARG A 6 -34.18 10.41 33.77
CA ARG A 6 -32.82 10.88 34.09
C ARG A 6 -31.72 9.86 33.76
N ASN A 7 -32.06 8.57 33.72
CA ASN A 7 -31.08 7.50 33.48
C ASN A 7 -31.08 6.98 32.03
N GLY A 8 -32.03 7.38 31.18
CA GLY A 8 -32.07 6.97 29.77
C GLY A 8 -31.06 7.70 28.88
N LEU A 9 -30.64 8.91 29.27
CA LEU A 9 -29.80 9.77 28.44
C LEU A 9 -28.33 9.30 28.35
N ILE A 10 -27.88 8.42 29.25
CA ILE A 10 -26.48 7.98 29.32
C ILE A 10 -26.24 6.77 28.40
N LEU A 11 -27.29 6.03 28.01
CA LEU A 11 -27.15 4.80 27.22
C LEU A 11 -26.98 5.05 25.71
N THR A 12 -27.31 6.24 25.21
CA THR A 12 -27.32 6.54 23.76
C THR A 12 -25.98 7.03 23.20
N MET A 13 -25.00 7.40 24.04
CA MET A 13 -23.69 7.86 23.57
C MET A 13 -22.71 6.72 23.25
N LEU A 14 -22.97 5.49 23.71
CA LEU A 14 -22.06 4.35 23.49
C LEU A 14 -22.19 3.75 22.08
N SER A 15 -23.33 3.95 21.41
CA SER A 15 -23.61 3.35 20.09
C SER A 15 -22.93 4.07 18.92
N ILE A 16 -22.46 5.31 19.11
CA ILE A 16 -21.81 6.09 18.05
C ILE A 16 -20.33 5.70 17.90
N ALA A 17 -19.73 5.12 18.94
CA ALA A 17 -18.33 4.69 18.91
C ALA A 17 -18.08 3.47 17.99
N LEU A 18 -19.12 2.68 17.67
CA LEU A 18 -18.98 1.47 16.85
C LEU A 18 -19.10 1.74 15.33
N VAL A 19 -19.45 2.95 14.91
CA VAL A 19 -19.53 3.34 13.48
C VAL A 19 -18.20 3.95 12.98
N SER A 20 -17.28 4.33 13.88
CA SER A 20 -16.01 4.97 13.50
C SER A 20 -14.88 4.00 13.14
N CYS A 21 -15.13 2.68 13.16
CA CYS A 21 -14.19 1.66 12.66
C CYS A 21 -14.81 0.86 11.51
N ARG A 22 -15.63 1.50 10.67
CA ARG A 22 -15.89 0.99 9.33
C ARG A 22 -14.90 1.67 8.41
N ASP A 23 -13.73 1.05 8.38
CA ASP A 23 -12.58 1.24 7.51
C ASP A 23 -12.89 1.88 6.16
N GLU A 24 -11.97 2.76 5.75
CA GLU A 24 -11.87 3.42 4.46
C GLU A 24 -12.22 2.48 3.30
N ASN A 25 -13.45 2.63 2.79
CA ASN A 25 -13.74 2.29 1.40
C ASN A 25 -13.07 3.35 0.52
N ARG A 26 -11.73 3.28 0.37
CA ARG A 26 -11.06 3.91 -0.75
C ARG A 26 -11.47 3.11 -1.97
N GLU A 27 -12.41 3.67 -2.72
CA GLU A 27 -12.69 3.25 -4.09
C GLU A 27 -11.37 3.27 -4.87
N ALA A 28 -10.81 2.08 -5.09
CA ALA A 28 -9.82 1.84 -6.11
C ALA A 28 -10.50 2.14 -7.44
N ASN A 29 -10.28 3.35 -7.94
CA ASN A 29 -10.61 3.70 -9.30
C ASN A 29 -9.44 3.18 -10.14
N ASP A 30 -9.68 2.09 -10.86
CA ASP A 30 -8.74 1.30 -11.67
C ASP A 30 -8.09 2.04 -12.87
N MET A 31 -7.92 3.37 -12.80
CA MET A 31 -7.23 4.20 -13.81
C MET A 31 -6.11 5.09 -13.23
N ASP A 32 -5.84 5.05 -11.92
CA ASP A 32 -4.90 5.98 -11.26
C ASP A 32 -3.61 5.34 -10.71
N ASP A 33 -3.43 4.03 -10.78
CA ASP A 33 -2.24 3.40 -10.16
C ASP A 33 -0.96 3.61 -10.98
N GLU A 34 -1.00 3.48 -12.31
CA GLU A 34 0.21 3.63 -13.14
C GLU A 34 0.73 5.06 -13.19
N SER A 35 -0.14 6.04 -13.42
CA SER A 35 0.24 7.45 -13.51
C SER A 35 0.84 7.95 -12.20
N ALA A 36 0.25 7.58 -11.06
CA ALA A 36 0.76 7.90 -9.73
C ALA A 36 2.13 7.26 -9.47
N ILE A 37 2.32 6.00 -9.87
CA ILE A 37 3.62 5.31 -9.75
C ILE A 37 4.69 6.00 -10.61
N ARG A 38 4.34 6.41 -11.83
CA ARG A 38 5.25 7.12 -12.73
C ARG A 38 5.69 8.47 -12.17
N GLU A 39 4.76 9.23 -11.59
CA GLU A 39 5.08 10.51 -10.95
C GLU A 39 5.94 10.33 -9.71
N GLU A 40 5.55 9.43 -8.80
CA GLU A 40 6.24 9.20 -7.52
C GLU A 40 7.66 8.64 -7.72
N MET A 41 7.86 7.79 -8.74
CA MET A 41 9.17 7.24 -9.07
C MET A 41 9.92 8.01 -10.17
N ASN A 42 9.35 9.12 -10.66
CA ASN A 42 9.91 9.96 -11.71
C ASN A 42 10.36 9.15 -12.95
N LEU A 43 9.46 8.28 -13.43
CA LEU A 43 9.70 7.38 -14.57
C LEU A 43 9.56 8.12 -15.91
N ASN A 44 10.35 7.70 -16.89
CA ASN A 44 10.26 8.19 -18.26
C ASN A 44 9.06 7.57 -18.99
N ALA A 45 8.69 8.18 -20.13
CA ALA A 45 7.64 7.65 -21.00
C ALA A 45 7.99 6.27 -21.58
N ASP A 46 9.28 6.01 -21.80
CA ASP A 46 9.80 4.75 -22.34
C ASP A 46 9.91 3.64 -21.28
N ASP A 47 9.80 3.98 -19.99
CA ASP A 47 9.85 3.00 -18.91
C ASP A 47 8.55 2.19 -18.87
N LYS A 48 8.67 0.89 -18.69
CA LYS A 48 7.54 -0.04 -18.69
C LYS A 48 7.05 -0.25 -17.26
N VAL A 49 5.75 -0.05 -17.04
CA VAL A 49 5.09 -0.32 -15.77
C VAL A 49 4.04 -1.40 -16.00
N GLU A 50 4.05 -2.45 -15.19
CA GLU A 50 3.06 -3.52 -15.20
C GLU A 50 2.49 -3.67 -13.78
N ILE A 51 1.18 -3.55 -13.66
CA ILE A 51 0.45 -3.69 -12.41
C ILE A 51 -0.45 -4.93 -12.54
N SER A 52 -0.45 -5.81 -11.54
CA SER A 52 -1.37 -6.96 -11.53
C SER A 52 -2.82 -6.49 -11.43
N GLU A 53 -3.75 -7.31 -11.93
CA GLU A 53 -5.20 -7.03 -11.84
C GLU A 53 -5.67 -6.74 -10.40
N ASP A 54 -5.05 -7.36 -9.40
CA ASP A 54 -5.38 -7.17 -7.99
C ASP A 54 -4.64 -5.97 -7.34
N GLY A 55 -3.76 -5.26 -8.06
CA GLY A 55 -2.91 -4.18 -7.53
C GLY A 55 -1.77 -4.62 -6.60
N ASP A 56 -1.71 -5.89 -6.22
CA ASP A 56 -0.74 -6.42 -5.25
C ASP A 56 0.70 -6.51 -5.76
N LYS A 57 0.90 -6.51 -7.09
CA LYS A 57 2.21 -6.63 -7.72
C LYS A 57 2.41 -5.50 -8.71
N ILE A 58 3.50 -4.78 -8.54
CA ILE A 58 3.97 -3.74 -9.46
C ILE A 58 5.35 -4.15 -9.96
N LYS A 59 5.53 -4.15 -11.28
CA LYS A 59 6.81 -4.35 -11.95
C LYS A 59 7.12 -3.09 -12.76
N ILE A 60 8.33 -2.57 -12.60
CA ILE A 60 8.83 -1.42 -13.35
C ILE A 60 10.14 -1.83 -14.00
N GLU A 61 10.27 -1.63 -15.30
CA GLU A 61 11.51 -1.78 -16.07
C GLU A 61 11.90 -0.41 -16.60
N THR A 62 13.04 0.12 -16.15
CA THR A 62 13.56 1.38 -16.67
C THR A 62 14.27 1.14 -17.99
N SER A 63 14.26 2.15 -18.85
CA SER A 63 15.01 2.20 -20.11
C SER A 63 16.53 2.04 -19.92
N GLU A 64 17.04 2.34 -18.72
CA GLU A 64 18.45 2.14 -18.34
C GLU A 64 18.78 0.68 -18.00
N GLY A 65 17.76 -0.19 -17.89
CA GLY A 65 17.92 -1.62 -17.60
C GLY A 65 17.74 -1.99 -16.13
N ASP A 66 17.31 -1.06 -15.28
CA ASP A 66 16.95 -1.39 -13.90
C ASP A 66 15.56 -2.04 -13.86
N GLU A 67 15.39 -3.04 -12.99
CA GLU A 67 14.13 -3.72 -12.76
C GLU A 67 13.71 -3.58 -11.28
N ILE A 68 12.54 -3.01 -11.05
CA ILE A 68 11.95 -2.86 -9.72
C ILE A 68 10.71 -3.74 -9.63
N LYS A 69 10.67 -4.61 -8.63
CA LYS A 69 9.50 -5.47 -8.33
C LYS A 69 9.01 -5.19 -6.93
N ILE A 70 7.75 -4.79 -6.82
CA ILE A 70 7.05 -4.56 -5.55
C ILE A 70 5.93 -5.60 -5.44
N LYS A 71 5.87 -6.30 -4.32
CA LYS A 71 4.80 -7.22 -3.97
C LYS A 71 4.25 -6.86 -2.59
N LYS A 72 2.94 -6.76 -2.49
CA LYS A 72 2.19 -6.61 -1.26
C LYS A 72 1.41 -7.90 -1.04
N ASP A 73 1.62 -8.53 0.11
CA ASP A 73 0.95 -9.77 0.49
C ASP A 73 0.47 -9.58 1.94
N ASP A 74 -0.82 -9.31 2.16
CA ASP A 74 -1.53 -9.20 3.45
C ASP A 74 -0.65 -8.94 4.70
N GLY A 75 -0.16 -7.69 4.84
CA GLY A 75 0.69 -7.24 5.97
C GLY A 75 2.19 -7.37 5.75
N GLU A 76 2.63 -8.10 4.72
CA GLU A 76 4.01 -8.20 4.25
C GLU A 76 4.21 -7.35 2.98
N TYR A 77 5.31 -6.60 2.94
CA TYR A 77 5.73 -5.83 1.78
C TYR A 77 7.12 -6.26 1.34
N LYS A 78 7.29 -6.63 0.06
CA LYS A 78 8.59 -7.00 -0.52
C LYS A 78 8.91 -6.10 -1.70
N LYS A 79 10.04 -5.40 -1.65
CA LYS A 79 10.62 -4.65 -2.77
C LYS A 79 11.95 -5.27 -3.19
N LYS A 80 12.10 -5.55 -4.47
CA LYS A 80 13.36 -5.95 -5.11
C LYS A 80 13.75 -4.89 -6.12
N VAL A 81 15.02 -4.51 -6.13
CA VAL A 81 15.63 -3.60 -7.11
C VAL A 81 16.85 -4.33 -7.66
N ASP A 82 16.77 -4.68 -8.93
CA ASP A 82 17.87 -5.18 -9.73
C ASP A 82 18.38 -4.01 -10.57
N ARG A 83 19.65 -3.66 -10.44
CA ARG A 83 20.24 -2.55 -11.20
C ARG A 83 20.99 -3.07 -12.42
N ALA A 84 21.07 -2.24 -13.45
CA ALA A 84 21.82 -2.53 -14.67
C ALA A 84 23.32 -2.77 -14.42
N ASP A 85 23.86 -2.22 -13.32
CA ASP A 85 25.25 -2.44 -12.87
C ASP A 85 25.48 -3.85 -12.26
N GLY A 86 24.43 -4.68 -12.18
CA GLY A 86 24.47 -6.03 -11.63
C GLY A 86 24.24 -6.09 -10.13
N THR A 87 24.11 -4.95 -9.44
CA THR A 87 23.82 -4.94 -8.01
C THR A 87 22.35 -5.22 -7.73
N GLU A 88 22.09 -5.94 -6.65
CA GLU A 88 20.73 -6.29 -6.23
C GLU A 88 20.45 -5.76 -4.82
N SER A 89 19.25 -5.25 -4.60
CA SER A 89 18.76 -4.85 -3.28
C SER A 89 17.36 -5.39 -3.03
N LYS A 90 17.19 -6.08 -1.90
CA LYS A 90 15.92 -6.64 -1.43
C LYS A 90 15.54 -6.00 -0.10
N ILE A 91 14.34 -5.46 -0.03
CA ILE A 91 13.71 -4.94 1.18
C ILE A 91 12.48 -5.80 1.45
N LYS A 92 12.36 -6.33 2.65
CA LYS A 92 11.15 -7.00 3.14
C LYS A 92 10.69 -6.31 4.41
N ILE A 93 9.41 -6.02 4.50
CA ILE A 93 8.75 -5.51 5.70
C ILE A 93 7.76 -6.58 6.11
N ASP A 94 7.92 -7.12 7.32
CA ASP A 94 7.16 -8.23 7.85
C ASP A 94 6.69 -7.82 9.24
N ASP A 95 5.38 -7.56 9.40
CA ASP A 95 4.77 -7.12 10.67
C ASP A 95 5.49 -5.92 11.34
N GLY A 96 5.93 -4.95 10.51
CA GLY A 96 6.66 -3.76 10.96
C GLY A 96 8.18 -3.94 11.10
N GLU A 97 8.72 -5.15 10.94
CA GLU A 97 10.17 -5.40 10.92
C GLU A 97 10.74 -5.21 9.51
N VAL A 98 11.70 -4.29 9.35
CA VAL A 98 12.36 -4.01 8.06
C VAL A 98 13.65 -4.82 7.93
N LYS A 99 13.70 -5.73 6.95
CA LYS A 99 14.87 -6.54 6.58
C LYS A 99 15.43 -6.07 5.24
N ILE A 100 16.67 -5.61 5.23
CA ILE A 100 17.36 -5.15 4.01
C ILE A 100 18.52 -6.10 3.68
N LYS A 101 18.56 -6.60 2.45
CA LYS A 101 19.71 -7.33 1.89
C LYS A 101 20.22 -6.59 0.66
N ARG A 102 21.53 -6.46 0.55
CA ARG A 102 22.22 -5.94 -0.63
C ARG A 102 23.24 -6.97 -1.05
N ASP A 103 23.17 -7.38 -2.30
CA ASP A 103 24.09 -8.32 -2.92
C ASP A 103 24.92 -7.55 -3.96
N ASN A 104 26.23 -7.79 -3.97
CA ASN A 104 27.24 -7.15 -4.84
C ASN A 104 28.09 -8.22 -5.50
#